data_AF-A0A7C5E1L1-F1
#
_entry.id   AF-A0A7C5E1L1-F1
#
_cell.length_a   1.000
_cell.length_b   1.000
_cell.length_c   1.000
_cell.angle_alpha   90.00
_cell.angle_beta   90.00
_cell.angle_gamma   90.00
#
_symmetry.space_group_name_H-M   'P 1'
#
loop_
_entity.id
_entity.type
_entity.pdbx_description
1 polymer ?
#
loop_
_entity_poly.entity_id
_entity_poly.type
_entity_poly.pdbx_seq_one_letter_code
_entity_poly.pdbx_strand_id
1 'polypeptide(L)'
;MYHQKYHKFNTLYNHKYGFHITGPRQDAFDAVFRLRPKVVKTLDFSVEVMKRIRQEIPDVFLIGRLFVHPQDFGQLSGGTAEAARKKGVEMAERILREEVNRDIHHINGQPIFHAWESLNEVFPEWTDENTQKLYDEYQVAFGQKMLAAGFEPVAFNFGQGNGNGPQWLKLYPGTLETYKYLGFHEYDWPTMDRLHQIGLNGPVEMHNRVPGGEGRGNDGMWRCLRYRRVMNNGIRQQYGDKHTVIITECGMTQGVWGGPSLDIGPWAKECTVPRDIPGGVVATPIPVDDYWQSLLWYNSELMKDDFVMGACLFVTGASGKPEWDTFEHLGPIMDRLAAFQQVLGSDFLTGTSPVPEPLAAAGAAPAVALTDSAPVVEAAAFTRATATEVVEPAAAPAKPASRWTYTLTPGQGLPLLVGDIGVKDERVTVVKPDGVVDQLTSGSKPEHGQGGFETYGNVPGTYKIQFMGQNFEIPLSGQQFTKIVFNQMADPDSVQVTISFRDGRNTYAVGEKVFVSMQVTNITAEPVPFGILGLLTSAGQFQTSWDNGIIQPGQTFRHEDGLAFNAPGAYKLQLSICFSRKDACLSSNEGWKRFEPGLDVVVQ
;
A
#
# COMPACT_ATOMS: atom_id res chain seq x y z
N MET A 1 2.88 -10.64 35.12
CA MET A 1 2.34 -9.52 35.90
C MET A 1 2.34 -8.29 35.00
N TYR A 2 1.19 -7.66 34.82
CA TYR A 2 1.04 -6.48 33.96
C TYR A 2 1.61 -5.26 34.68
N HIS A 3 2.87 -4.93 34.42
CA HIS A 3 3.41 -3.62 34.76
C HIS A 3 3.58 -2.87 33.45
N GLN A 4 2.99 -1.70 33.29
CA GLN A 4 3.46 -0.76 32.26
C GLN A 4 4.40 0.21 32.96
N LYS A 5 5.68 -0.13 32.96
CA LYS A 5 6.71 0.68 33.64
C LYS A 5 6.89 2.04 32.97
N TYR A 6 6.64 2.12 31.67
CA TYR A 6 7.12 3.22 30.83
C TYR A 6 6.04 4.25 30.48
N HIS A 7 4.75 3.90 30.58
CA HIS A 7 3.61 4.79 30.38
C HIS A 7 2.60 4.62 31.50
N LYS A 8 2.15 5.74 32.06
CA LYS A 8 1.18 5.76 33.14
C LYS A 8 -0.20 6.06 32.57
N PHE A 9 -1.00 5.01 32.37
CA PHE A 9 -2.44 5.18 32.21
C PHE A 9 -3.11 5.13 33.58
N ASN A 10 -4.15 5.94 33.77
CA ASN A 10 -4.94 5.92 34.99
C ASN A 10 -5.81 4.66 35.10
N THR A 11 -6.18 4.08 33.95
CA THR A 11 -6.92 2.82 33.86
C THR A 11 -6.13 1.81 33.03
N LEU A 12 -6.12 0.54 33.44
CA LEU A 12 -5.50 -0.55 32.70
C LEU A 12 -6.55 -1.63 32.41
N TYR A 13 -6.45 -2.27 31.26
CA TYR A 13 -7.35 -3.35 30.85
C TYR A 13 -6.62 -4.69 30.89
N ASN A 14 -7.38 -5.79 30.93
CA ASN A 14 -6.90 -7.15 30.71
C ASN A 14 -6.42 -7.43 29.26
N HIS A 15 -6.33 -6.39 28.43
CA HIS A 15 -5.73 -6.45 27.10
C HIS A 15 -4.96 -5.18 26.73
N LYS A 16 -4.19 -5.27 25.64
CA LYS A 16 -3.44 -4.16 25.05
C LYS A 16 -3.96 -3.67 23.70
N TYR A 17 -5.12 -4.14 23.26
CA TYR A 17 -5.69 -3.70 21.97
C TYR A 17 -6.01 -2.21 21.90
N GLY A 18 -5.57 -1.61 20.79
CA GLY A 18 -5.91 -0.29 20.30
C GLY A 18 -6.46 -0.37 18.89
N PHE A 19 -6.73 0.77 18.26
CA PHE A 19 -7.35 0.82 16.93
C PHE A 19 -6.51 1.59 15.92
N HIS A 20 -6.38 1.06 14.71
CA HIS A 20 -5.91 1.81 13.55
C HIS A 20 -7.12 2.20 12.69
N ILE A 21 -7.43 3.50 12.70
CA ILE A 21 -8.57 4.08 11.98
C ILE A 21 -8.09 4.57 10.62
N THR A 22 -8.63 4.00 9.54
CA THR A 22 -8.16 4.30 8.18
C THR A 22 -8.97 5.37 7.46
N GLY A 23 -10.09 5.85 8.03
CA GLY A 23 -10.86 6.98 7.46
C GLY A 23 -11.96 7.57 8.35
N PRO A 24 -12.71 8.56 7.84
CA PRO A 24 -13.69 9.40 8.56
C PRO A 24 -15.01 8.66 8.84
N ARG A 25 -14.94 7.50 9.50
CA ARG A 25 -16.11 6.67 9.76
C ARG A 25 -16.65 6.88 11.17
N GLN A 26 -17.90 7.31 11.25
CA GLN A 26 -18.55 7.59 12.54
C GLN A 26 -18.59 6.37 13.45
N ASP A 27 -18.89 5.18 12.91
CA ASP A 27 -18.94 3.93 13.65
C ASP A 27 -17.56 3.48 14.19
N ALA A 28 -16.47 3.85 13.51
CA ALA A 28 -15.11 3.68 14.03
C ALA A 28 -14.85 4.57 15.25
N PHE A 29 -15.26 5.84 15.19
CA PHE A 29 -15.14 6.74 16.34
C PHE A 29 -16.06 6.33 17.49
N ASP A 30 -17.27 5.86 17.21
CA ASP A 30 -18.19 5.34 18.23
C ASP A 30 -17.57 4.13 18.94
N ALA A 31 -16.85 3.27 18.22
CA ALA A 31 -16.08 2.18 18.82
C ALA A 31 -14.95 2.71 19.74
N VAL A 32 -14.24 3.78 19.36
CA VAL A 32 -13.25 4.45 20.24
C VAL A 32 -13.90 4.93 21.52
N PHE A 33 -15.02 5.67 21.45
CA PHE A 33 -15.69 6.19 22.64
C PHE A 33 -16.24 5.08 23.54
N ARG A 34 -16.76 4.02 22.94
CA ARG A 34 -17.33 2.85 23.65
C ARG A 34 -16.25 2.03 24.36
N LEU A 35 -15.15 1.73 23.68
CA LEU A 35 -14.11 0.82 24.19
C LEU A 35 -12.97 1.54 24.92
N ARG A 36 -12.79 2.84 24.66
CA ARG A 36 -11.77 3.69 25.30
C ARG A 36 -10.35 3.10 25.21
N PRO A 37 -9.89 2.69 24.01
CA PRO A 37 -8.58 2.06 23.84
C PRO A 37 -7.44 2.96 24.33
N LYS A 38 -6.32 2.35 24.71
CA LYS A 38 -5.13 3.08 25.20
C LYS A 38 -4.26 3.64 24.10
N VAL A 39 -4.34 3.08 22.90
CA VAL A 39 -3.63 3.57 21.73
C VAL A 39 -4.62 3.68 20.58
N VAL A 40 -4.62 4.81 19.89
CA VAL A 40 -5.33 4.99 18.63
C VAL A 40 -4.35 5.55 17.62
N LYS A 41 -4.14 4.80 16.55
CA LYS A 41 -3.48 5.25 15.32
C LYS A 41 -4.57 5.67 14.33
N THR A 42 -4.37 6.77 13.62
CA THR A 42 -5.37 7.22 12.64
C THR A 42 -4.75 7.88 11.42
N LEU A 43 -5.40 7.67 10.27
CA LEU A 43 -5.18 8.42 9.03
C LEU A 43 -6.13 9.64 8.91
N ASP A 44 -7.10 9.75 9.82
CA ASP A 44 -8.06 10.84 9.90
C ASP A 44 -7.58 11.95 10.85
N PHE A 45 -7.64 13.20 10.38
CA PHE A 45 -7.17 14.39 11.10
C PHE A 45 -8.30 15.39 11.40
N SER A 46 -9.54 14.92 11.51
CA SER A 46 -10.68 15.74 11.92
C SER A 46 -10.43 16.35 13.28
N VAL A 47 -10.20 17.67 13.29
CA VAL A 47 -9.87 18.45 14.49
C VAL A 47 -10.90 18.20 15.60
N GLU A 48 -12.19 18.28 15.28
CA GLU A 48 -13.26 18.16 16.26
C GLU A 48 -13.35 16.75 16.86
N VAL A 49 -13.22 15.71 16.02
CA VAL A 49 -13.27 14.32 16.50
C VAL A 49 -12.05 14.02 17.36
N MET A 50 -10.84 14.40 16.93
CA MET A 50 -9.62 14.13 17.69
C MET A 50 -9.59 14.90 19.01
N LYS A 51 -10.08 16.14 19.03
CA LYS A 51 -10.25 16.90 20.28
C LYS A 51 -11.19 16.18 21.24
N ARG A 52 -12.34 15.73 20.73
CA ARG A 52 -13.34 15.01 21.51
C ARG A 52 -12.78 13.71 22.08
N ILE A 53 -12.08 12.91 21.28
CA ILE A 53 -11.41 11.68 21.75
C ILE A 53 -10.47 11.99 22.92
N ARG A 54 -9.62 13.01 22.79
CA ARG A 54 -8.67 13.39 23.85
C ARG A 54 -9.35 13.91 25.12
N GLN A 55 -10.44 14.65 24.98
CA GLN A 55 -11.21 15.18 26.13
C GLN A 55 -11.96 14.07 26.86
N GLU A 56 -12.63 13.18 26.12
CA GLU A 56 -13.44 12.10 26.70
C GLU A 56 -12.59 10.93 27.19
N ILE A 57 -11.41 10.70 26.61
CA ILE A 57 -10.48 9.63 26.95
C ILE A 57 -9.09 10.23 27.24
N PRO A 58 -8.89 10.90 28.40
CA PRO A 58 -7.61 11.56 28.72
C PRO A 58 -6.40 10.62 28.74
N ASP A 59 -6.63 9.32 28.91
CA ASP A 59 -5.62 8.26 28.93
C ASP A 59 -5.22 7.76 27.54
N VAL A 60 -5.82 8.24 26.44
CA VAL A 60 -5.53 7.72 25.10
C VAL A 60 -4.22 8.28 24.55
N PHE A 61 -3.35 7.40 24.04
CA PHE A 61 -2.19 7.78 23.26
C PHE A 61 -2.57 7.85 21.77
N LEU A 62 -2.77 9.08 21.28
CA LEU A 62 -3.11 9.37 19.88
C LEU A 62 -1.87 9.48 18.99
N ILE A 63 -1.87 8.69 17.92
CA ILE A 63 -0.82 8.63 16.91
C ILE A 63 -1.42 9.02 15.55
N GLY A 64 -0.87 10.08 14.95
CA GLY A 64 -1.20 10.44 13.58
C GLY A 64 -0.27 9.72 12.59
N ARG A 65 -0.81 9.32 11.44
CA ARG A 65 0.00 8.88 10.29
C ARG A 65 -0.50 9.55 9.03
N LEU A 66 0.33 10.39 8.43
CA LEU A 66 0.04 11.00 7.13
C LEU A 66 0.26 9.95 6.02
N PHE A 67 -0.81 9.57 5.33
CA PHE A 67 -0.70 8.70 4.16
C PHE A 67 -0.07 9.46 2.99
N VAL A 68 1.01 8.92 2.44
CA VAL A 68 1.73 9.48 1.29
C VAL A 68 1.89 8.40 0.24
N HIS A 69 1.47 8.70 -0.99
CA HIS A 69 1.64 7.82 -2.14
C HIS A 69 2.01 8.61 -3.41
N PRO A 70 3.09 8.26 -4.12
CA PRO A 70 4.13 7.31 -3.70
C PRO A 70 4.88 7.82 -2.46
N GLN A 71 5.39 6.90 -1.64
CA GLN A 71 6.33 7.29 -0.58
C GLN A 71 7.65 7.67 -1.23
N ASP A 72 8.08 8.92 -1.03
CA ASP A 72 9.17 9.55 -1.80
C ASP A 72 10.57 9.06 -1.42
N PHE A 73 10.70 8.17 -0.42
CA PHE A 73 11.97 7.57 -0.03
C PHE A 73 12.57 6.64 -1.10
N GLY A 74 11.75 6.01 -1.95
CA GLY A 74 12.25 5.17 -3.05
C GLY A 74 13.17 5.92 -4.03
N GLN A 75 13.11 7.25 -4.04
CA GLN A 75 13.97 8.13 -4.83
C GLN A 75 15.37 8.35 -4.23
N LEU A 76 15.61 7.87 -2.99
CA LEU A 76 16.89 8.02 -2.29
C LEU A 76 17.85 6.84 -2.51
N SER A 77 17.48 5.83 -3.30
CA SER A 77 18.41 4.78 -3.73
C SER A 77 19.58 5.40 -4.50
N GLY A 78 20.79 5.32 -3.94
CA GLY A 78 21.99 5.99 -4.48
C GLY A 78 22.12 7.48 -4.12
N GLY A 79 21.30 7.98 -3.19
CA GLY A 79 21.33 9.36 -2.69
C GLY A 79 22.40 9.61 -1.61
N THR A 80 22.34 10.81 -1.01
CA THR A 80 23.25 11.23 0.07
C THR A 80 22.53 11.36 1.41
N ALA A 81 23.28 11.32 2.51
CA ALA A 81 22.74 11.57 3.86
C ALA A 81 22.07 12.95 3.96
N GLU A 82 22.62 13.97 3.30
CA GLU A 82 22.03 15.31 3.25
C GLU A 82 20.64 15.29 2.58
N ALA A 83 20.52 14.61 1.44
CA ALA A 83 19.23 14.47 0.76
C ALA A 83 18.21 13.71 1.62
N ALA A 84 18.64 12.64 2.30
CA ALA A 84 17.78 11.88 3.20
C ALA A 84 17.29 12.71 4.39
N ARG A 85 18.18 13.47 5.05
CA ARG A 85 17.81 14.40 6.14
C ARG A 85 16.83 15.47 5.67
N LYS A 86 17.08 16.07 4.50
CA LYS A 86 16.19 17.06 3.90
C LYS A 86 14.78 16.49 3.70
N LYS A 87 14.67 15.26 3.18
CA LYS A 87 13.40 14.55 3.04
C LYS A 87 12.70 14.29 4.38
N GLY A 88 13.46 13.92 5.42
CA GLY A 88 12.93 13.75 6.78
C GLY A 88 12.31 15.04 7.32
N VAL A 89 13.00 16.18 7.12
CA VAL A 89 12.48 17.51 7.49
C VAL A 89 11.26 17.88 6.67
N GLU A 90 11.27 17.68 5.35
CA GLU A 90 10.14 17.99 4.47
C GLU A 90 8.86 17.25 4.89
N MET A 91 8.98 15.96 5.24
CA MET A 91 7.86 15.16 5.73
C MET A 91 7.34 15.68 7.08
N ALA A 92 8.23 15.96 8.04
CA ALA A 92 7.85 16.52 9.33
C ALA A 92 7.15 17.88 9.15
N GLU A 93 7.67 18.76 8.32
CA GLU A 93 7.04 20.05 8.03
C GLU A 93 5.68 19.92 7.34
N ARG A 94 5.49 18.89 6.50
CA ARG A 94 4.18 18.59 5.91
C ARG A 94 3.18 18.21 6.99
N ILE A 95 3.54 17.30 7.90
CA ILE A 95 2.71 16.93 9.04
C ILE A 95 2.39 18.14 9.91
N LEU A 96 3.39 18.95 10.27
CA LEU A 96 3.19 20.11 11.16
C LEU A 96 2.29 21.20 10.55
N ARG A 97 2.09 21.21 9.23
CA ARG A 97 1.16 22.11 8.54
C ARG A 97 -0.30 21.67 8.62
N GLU A 98 -0.56 20.41 8.97
CA GLU A 98 -1.94 19.91 9.11
C GLU A 98 -2.72 20.72 10.15
N GLU A 99 -3.98 21.02 9.87
CA GLU A 99 -4.80 21.89 10.71
C GLU A 99 -4.85 21.40 12.16
N VAL A 100 -4.95 20.07 12.36
CA VAL A 100 -5.00 19.42 13.68
C VAL A 100 -3.77 19.66 14.56
N ASN A 101 -2.65 20.08 13.98
CA ASN A 101 -1.40 20.33 14.70
C ASN A 101 -1.21 21.80 15.09
N ARG A 102 -2.15 22.70 14.74
CA ARG A 102 -2.03 24.11 15.12
C ARG A 102 -2.30 24.33 16.62
N ASP A 103 -1.52 25.23 17.21
CA ASP A 103 -1.61 25.60 18.64
C ASP A 103 -3.01 26.01 19.10
N ILE A 104 -3.80 26.63 18.21
CA ILE A 104 -5.18 27.04 18.49
C ILE A 104 -6.10 25.87 18.87
N HIS A 105 -5.72 24.64 18.51
CA HIS A 105 -6.50 23.43 18.79
C HIS A 105 -5.94 22.63 19.97
N HIS A 106 -4.90 23.14 20.64
CA HIS A 106 -4.33 22.49 21.82
C HIS A 106 -5.37 22.30 22.91
N ILE A 107 -5.29 21.16 23.59
CA ILE A 107 -6.12 20.85 24.76
C ILE A 107 -5.22 20.91 25.98
N ASN A 108 -5.57 21.77 26.95
CA ASN A 108 -4.77 22.01 28.15
C ASN A 108 -3.32 22.41 27.82
N GLY A 109 -3.14 23.20 26.75
CA GLY A 109 -1.82 23.68 26.29
C GLY A 109 -0.96 22.62 25.59
N GLN A 110 -1.50 21.44 25.29
CA GLN A 110 -0.78 20.35 24.64
C GLN A 110 -1.32 20.05 23.24
N PRO A 111 -0.49 19.60 22.27
CA PRO A 111 -0.93 19.18 20.94
C PRO A 111 -1.92 18.03 20.98
N ILE A 112 -2.93 18.00 20.10
CA ILE A 112 -3.98 16.95 20.11
C ILE A 112 -3.39 15.55 20.00
N PHE A 113 -2.50 15.36 19.02
CA PHE A 113 -1.74 14.14 18.85
C PHE A 113 -0.56 14.11 19.82
N HIS A 114 -0.28 12.93 20.36
CA HIS A 114 0.90 12.71 21.19
C HIS A 114 2.10 12.39 20.32
N ALA A 115 1.86 11.65 19.23
CA ALA A 115 2.92 11.18 18.38
C ALA A 115 2.54 11.14 16.90
N TRP A 116 3.56 11.07 16.05
CA TRP A 116 3.41 10.89 14.60
C TRP A 116 4.34 9.82 14.07
N GLU A 117 3.81 8.99 13.17
CA GLU A 117 4.58 8.07 12.36
C GLU A 117 5.23 8.81 11.17
N SER A 118 6.40 8.33 10.74
CA SER A 118 7.03 8.79 9.51
C SER A 118 6.49 8.02 8.29
N LEU A 119 7.35 7.28 7.60
CA LEU A 119 6.99 6.46 6.43
C LEU A 119 6.61 5.03 6.85
N ASN A 120 5.71 4.42 6.09
CA ASN A 120 5.09 3.15 6.41
C ASN A 120 5.61 2.06 5.50
N GLU A 121 6.22 1.01 6.05
CA GLU A 121 6.73 -0.13 5.26
C GLU A 121 7.60 0.31 4.07
N VAL A 122 8.45 1.31 4.30
CA VAL A 122 9.15 2.06 3.26
C VAL A 122 9.99 1.21 2.31
N PHE A 123 10.48 0.05 2.77
CA PHE A 123 11.24 -0.88 1.94
C PHE A 123 11.08 -2.34 2.41
N PRO A 124 11.31 -3.31 1.52
CA PRO A 124 11.39 -4.72 1.87
C PRO A 124 12.74 -5.06 2.55
N GLU A 125 12.80 -6.24 3.16
CA GLU A 125 13.96 -6.70 3.95
C GLU A 125 15.26 -6.80 3.14
N TRP A 126 15.16 -7.06 1.84
CA TRP A 126 16.31 -7.23 0.94
C TRP A 126 16.89 -5.90 0.41
N THR A 127 16.41 -4.75 0.89
CA THR A 127 17.01 -3.46 0.56
C THR A 127 18.45 -3.38 1.06
N ASP A 128 19.35 -2.79 0.27
CA ASP A 128 20.77 -2.75 0.59
C ASP A 128 21.07 -1.91 1.85
N GLU A 129 22.17 -2.22 2.54
CA GLU A 129 22.54 -1.56 3.79
C GLU A 129 22.76 -0.05 3.65
N ASN A 130 23.23 0.43 2.48
CA ASN A 130 23.46 1.87 2.29
C ASN A 130 22.12 2.61 2.25
N THR A 131 21.16 2.08 1.50
CA THR A 131 19.78 2.61 1.49
C THR A 131 19.14 2.56 2.87
N GLN A 132 19.33 1.47 3.63
CA GLN A 132 18.83 1.38 5.01
C GLN A 132 19.49 2.44 5.93
N LYS A 133 20.80 2.70 5.81
CA LYS A 133 21.49 3.76 6.56
C LYS A 133 21.03 5.16 6.17
N LEU A 134 20.71 5.40 4.90
CA LEU A 134 20.06 6.65 4.49
C LEU A 134 18.69 6.82 5.15
N TYR A 135 17.97 5.74 5.40
CA TYR A 135 16.71 5.82 6.14
C TYR A 135 16.91 6.17 7.62
N ASP A 136 18.01 5.75 8.24
CA ASP A 136 18.37 6.21 9.59
C ASP A 136 18.52 7.74 9.61
N GLU A 137 19.24 8.30 8.64
CA GLU A 137 19.44 9.75 8.49
C GLU A 137 18.12 10.50 8.27
N TYR A 138 17.22 9.92 7.46
CA TYR A 138 15.86 10.43 7.27
C TYR A 138 15.07 10.45 8.59
N GLN A 139 15.06 9.32 9.33
CA GLN A 139 14.32 9.21 10.58
C GLN A 139 14.89 10.14 11.65
N VAL A 140 16.21 10.26 11.79
CA VAL A 140 16.83 11.22 12.73
C VAL A 140 16.34 12.64 12.47
N ALA A 141 16.40 13.10 11.22
CA ALA A 141 16.00 14.46 10.87
C ALA A 141 14.49 14.70 11.07
N PHE A 142 13.65 13.73 10.70
CA PHE A 142 12.22 13.76 10.98
C PHE A 142 11.96 13.84 12.49
N GLY A 143 12.57 12.93 13.27
CA GLY A 143 12.35 12.80 14.70
C GLY A 143 12.76 14.04 15.47
N GLN A 144 13.93 14.61 15.16
CA GLN A 144 14.40 15.86 15.77
C GLN A 144 13.44 17.03 15.49
N LYS A 145 12.91 17.13 14.27
CA LYS A 145 11.95 18.19 13.91
C LYS A 145 10.61 18.02 14.65
N MET A 146 10.10 16.80 14.75
CA MET A 146 8.85 16.52 15.48
C MET A 146 9.01 16.79 16.98
N LEU A 147 10.12 16.36 17.60
CA LEU A 147 10.44 16.63 19.01
C LEU A 147 10.53 18.13 19.29
N ALA A 148 11.17 18.90 18.40
CA ALA A 148 11.27 20.35 18.53
C ALA A 148 9.89 21.05 18.46
N ALA A 149 8.90 20.43 17.82
CA ALA A 149 7.53 20.90 17.74
C ALA A 149 6.62 20.35 18.87
N GLY A 150 7.17 19.60 19.84
CA GLY A 150 6.41 19.07 20.97
C GLY A 150 5.66 17.76 20.68
N PHE A 151 5.98 17.07 19.58
CA PHE A 151 5.42 15.76 19.26
C PHE A 151 6.47 14.67 19.43
N GLU A 152 6.02 13.49 19.85
CA GLU A 152 6.88 12.31 19.89
C GLU A 152 6.90 11.63 18.52
N PRO A 153 8.06 11.25 17.97
CA PRO A 153 8.11 10.51 16.72
C PRO A 153 8.03 8.98 16.99
N VAL A 154 7.39 8.23 16.08
CA VAL A 154 7.33 6.75 16.13
C VAL A 154 8.20 6.17 15.01
N ALA A 155 9.24 5.43 15.39
CA ALA A 155 10.25 4.90 14.48
C ALA A 155 9.79 3.64 13.73
N PHE A 156 10.53 3.34 12.67
CA PHE A 156 10.50 2.09 11.89
C PHE A 156 9.21 1.78 11.13
N ASN A 157 8.10 1.45 11.80
CA ASN A 157 6.83 1.03 11.16
C ASN A 157 7.06 0.13 9.93
N PHE A 158 8.02 -0.77 10.07
CA PHE A 158 8.47 -1.60 8.97
C PHE A 158 7.49 -2.74 8.75
N GLY A 159 7.33 -3.09 7.48
CA GLY A 159 6.60 -4.28 7.11
C GLY A 159 7.23 -5.52 7.71
N GLN A 160 6.48 -6.60 7.66
CA GLN A 160 6.87 -7.83 8.31
C GLN A 160 8.14 -8.43 7.74
N GLY A 161 8.91 -9.12 8.58
CA GLY A 161 10.17 -9.77 8.19
C GLY A 161 11.39 -8.86 8.31
N ASN A 162 11.26 -7.53 8.29
CA ASN A 162 12.41 -6.61 8.27
C ASN A 162 13.40 -6.71 9.45
N GLY A 163 14.45 -7.50 9.28
CA GLY A 163 15.64 -7.52 10.12
C GLY A 163 15.48 -8.00 11.57
N ASN A 164 16.62 -8.16 12.22
CA ASN A 164 16.76 -8.63 13.60
C ASN A 164 17.38 -7.57 14.51
N GLY A 165 17.45 -7.84 15.82
CA GLY A 165 17.97 -6.89 16.82
C GLY A 165 19.40 -6.38 16.50
N PRO A 166 20.38 -7.25 16.21
CA PRO A 166 21.73 -6.81 15.82
C PRO A 166 21.76 -5.97 14.54
N GLN A 167 20.93 -6.32 13.54
CA GLN A 167 20.82 -5.53 12.32
C GLN A 167 20.26 -4.13 12.61
N TRP A 168 19.28 -4.00 13.50
CA TRP A 168 18.73 -2.71 13.88
C TRP A 168 19.76 -1.83 14.60
N LEU A 169 20.54 -2.41 15.51
CA LEU A 169 21.65 -1.71 16.17
C LEU A 169 22.71 -1.23 15.16
N LYS A 170 23.01 -2.04 14.14
CA LYS A 170 24.00 -1.74 13.12
C LYS A 170 23.52 -0.65 12.14
N LEU A 171 22.27 -0.73 11.70
CA LEU A 171 21.77 0.06 10.58
C LEU A 171 21.01 1.31 11.01
N TYR A 172 20.47 1.36 12.23
CA TYR A 172 19.66 2.48 12.72
C TYR A 172 20.10 3.08 14.07
N PRO A 173 21.41 3.29 14.32
CA PRO A 173 21.88 3.79 15.60
C PRO A 173 21.33 5.20 15.90
N GLY A 174 21.24 6.08 14.91
CA GLY A 174 20.75 7.45 15.10
C GLY A 174 19.28 7.50 15.47
N THR A 175 18.46 6.66 14.83
CA THR A 175 17.03 6.49 15.14
C THR A 175 16.86 5.97 16.57
N LEU A 176 17.60 4.93 16.97
CA LEU A 176 17.55 4.41 18.34
C LEU A 176 18.07 5.43 19.36
N GLU A 177 18.98 6.33 18.98
CA GLU A 177 19.38 7.45 19.83
C GLU A 177 18.32 8.56 19.93
N THR A 178 17.56 8.79 18.87
CA THR A 178 16.60 9.90 18.80
C THR A 178 15.22 9.53 19.35
N TYR A 179 14.75 8.30 19.14
CA TYR A 179 13.35 7.90 19.35
C TYR A 179 13.13 7.20 20.68
N LYS A 180 11.99 7.51 21.31
CA LYS A 180 11.44 6.75 22.44
C LYS A 180 10.51 5.62 21.99
N TYR A 181 9.66 5.87 20.99
CA TYR A 181 8.67 4.90 20.53
C TYR A 181 9.13 4.18 19.27
N LEU A 182 9.05 2.85 19.31
CA LEU A 182 9.38 1.98 18.19
C LEU A 182 8.10 1.30 17.69
N GLY A 183 7.76 1.53 16.43
CA GLY A 183 6.58 0.98 15.76
C GLY A 183 6.86 -0.37 15.09
N PHE A 184 5.91 -1.30 15.20
CA PHE A 184 5.99 -2.64 14.60
C PHE A 184 4.66 -3.02 13.93
N HIS A 185 4.76 -3.73 12.81
CA HIS A 185 3.62 -4.39 12.17
C HIS A 185 3.68 -5.90 12.39
N GLU A 186 2.63 -6.47 12.98
CA GLU A 186 2.58 -7.89 13.36
C GLU A 186 1.27 -8.57 12.92
N TYR A 187 1.42 -9.45 11.94
CA TYR A 187 0.40 -10.16 11.20
C TYR A 187 0.85 -11.59 10.96
N ASP A 188 -0.04 -12.55 10.80
CA ASP A 188 0.31 -13.82 10.19
C ASP A 188 -0.94 -14.41 9.53
N TRP A 189 -0.80 -15.54 8.85
CA TRP A 189 -1.91 -16.26 8.23
C TRP A 189 -1.70 -17.76 8.34
N PRO A 190 -2.74 -18.56 8.63
CA PRO A 190 -4.13 -18.18 8.87
C PRO A 190 -4.45 -17.90 10.35
N THR A 191 -3.46 -18.06 11.23
CA THR A 191 -3.52 -17.70 12.65
C THR A 191 -2.32 -16.82 12.98
N MET A 192 -2.46 -15.93 13.97
CA MET A 192 -1.34 -15.04 14.37
C MET A 192 -0.16 -15.81 14.98
N ASP A 193 -0.37 -17.04 15.44
CA ASP A 193 0.61 -17.87 16.13
C ASP A 193 1.22 -18.97 15.26
N ARG A 194 0.86 -19.06 13.97
CA ARG A 194 1.31 -20.14 13.09
C ARG A 194 2.84 -20.27 13.10
N LEU A 195 3.57 -19.21 12.78
CA LEU A 195 5.03 -19.28 12.80
C LEU A 195 5.62 -19.45 14.19
N HIS A 196 4.90 -19.02 15.23
CA HIS A 196 5.29 -19.25 16.60
C HIS A 196 5.30 -20.75 16.93
N GLN A 197 4.20 -21.42 16.63
CA GLN A 197 4.07 -22.88 16.81
C GLN A 197 5.08 -23.66 15.96
N ILE A 198 5.30 -23.26 14.70
CA ILE A 198 6.29 -23.89 13.83
C ILE A 198 7.70 -23.73 14.40
N GLY A 199 8.05 -22.53 14.89
CA GLY A 199 9.36 -22.26 15.49
C GLY A 199 9.63 -23.12 16.72
N LEU A 200 8.64 -23.26 17.60
CA LEU A 200 8.77 -24.05 18.84
C LEU A 200 8.74 -25.57 18.60
N ASN A 201 7.86 -26.05 17.72
CA ASN A 201 7.48 -27.46 17.67
C ASN A 201 7.63 -28.14 16.29
N GLY A 202 7.93 -27.38 15.23
CA GLY A 202 7.84 -27.88 13.84
C GLY A 202 9.02 -28.77 13.40
N PRO A 203 8.80 -29.73 12.48
CA PRO A 203 9.89 -30.48 11.82
C PRO A 203 10.77 -29.56 10.94
N VAL A 204 12.02 -29.95 10.66
CA VAL A 204 13.01 -29.18 9.85
C VAL A 204 12.70 -29.23 8.34
N GLU A 205 11.47 -28.95 7.93
CA GLU A 205 11.07 -29.02 6.52
C GLU A 205 11.22 -27.67 5.82
N MET A 206 11.58 -27.69 4.53
CA MET A 206 11.92 -26.49 3.76
C MET A 206 10.74 -25.51 3.63
N HIS A 207 9.51 -26.02 3.52
CA HIS A 207 8.29 -25.20 3.43
C HIS A 207 7.91 -24.53 4.77
N ASN A 208 8.50 -24.98 5.89
CA ASN A 208 8.33 -24.39 7.22
C ASN A 208 9.41 -23.35 7.54
N ARG A 209 10.33 -23.08 6.59
CA ARG A 209 11.36 -22.05 6.75
C ARG A 209 10.77 -20.67 6.46
N VAL A 210 11.24 -19.67 7.21
CA VAL A 210 10.95 -18.27 6.90
C VAL A 210 11.52 -17.91 5.52
N PRO A 211 10.81 -17.08 4.72
CA PRO A 211 11.39 -16.49 3.51
C PRO A 211 12.72 -15.81 3.87
N GLY A 212 13.80 -16.07 3.11
CA GLY A 212 15.12 -15.46 3.35
C GLY A 212 16.17 -16.34 4.04
N GLY A 213 15.84 -17.57 4.44
CA GLY A 213 16.85 -18.56 4.84
C GLY A 213 17.36 -18.50 6.29
N GLU A 214 16.82 -17.62 7.15
CA GLU A 214 17.20 -17.50 8.58
C GLU A 214 16.70 -18.66 9.50
N GLY A 215 16.60 -19.90 8.99
CA GLY A 215 16.27 -21.06 9.81
C GLY A 215 14.81 -21.12 10.33
N ARG A 216 14.59 -21.75 11.50
CA ARG A 216 13.26 -21.93 12.10
C ARG A 216 12.79 -20.65 12.79
N GLY A 217 12.16 -19.74 12.05
CA GLY A 217 11.30 -18.70 12.63
C GLY A 217 11.85 -17.88 13.80
N ASN A 218 13.18 -17.83 14.01
CA ASN A 218 13.86 -17.25 15.16
C ASN A 218 13.11 -17.45 16.50
N ASP A 219 13.03 -18.71 16.96
CA ASP A 219 12.28 -19.14 18.16
C ASP A 219 10.76 -18.87 18.08
N GLY A 220 10.23 -18.86 16.85
CA GLY A 220 8.82 -18.62 16.59
C GLY A 220 8.43 -17.13 16.66
N MET A 221 9.38 -16.20 16.55
CA MET A 221 9.16 -14.76 16.68
C MET A 221 9.53 -14.02 15.39
N TRP A 222 8.99 -14.48 14.24
CA TRP A 222 9.29 -13.90 12.92
C TRP A 222 8.29 -12.84 12.47
N ARG A 223 7.00 -13.19 12.44
CA ARG A 223 5.95 -12.26 11.99
C ARG A 223 5.23 -11.60 13.17
N CYS A 224 4.75 -12.41 14.11
CA CYS A 224 4.29 -11.96 15.43
C CYS A 224 5.40 -12.21 16.47
N LEU A 225 5.39 -11.40 17.54
CA LEU A 225 6.42 -11.35 18.60
C LEU A 225 7.81 -10.92 18.11
N ARG A 226 7.91 -10.41 16.89
CA ARG A 226 9.16 -9.89 16.32
C ARG A 226 9.68 -8.73 17.17
N TYR A 227 8.80 -7.89 17.71
CA TYR A 227 9.21 -6.82 18.64
C TYR A 227 10.01 -7.39 19.82
N ARG A 228 9.59 -8.52 20.38
CA ARG A 228 10.22 -9.12 21.56
C ARG A 228 11.61 -9.61 21.21
N ARG A 229 11.75 -10.28 20.06
CA ARG A 229 13.05 -10.69 19.51
C ARG A 229 13.97 -9.49 19.30
N VAL A 230 13.51 -8.48 18.57
CA VAL A 230 14.31 -7.28 18.23
C VAL A 230 14.75 -6.54 19.49
N MET A 231 13.85 -6.40 20.46
CA MET A 231 14.12 -5.71 21.73
C MET A 231 15.10 -6.49 22.62
N ASN A 232 14.92 -7.80 22.76
CA ASN A 232 15.74 -8.62 23.65
C ASN A 232 17.09 -9.01 23.04
N ASN A 233 17.17 -9.08 21.71
CA ASN A 233 18.40 -9.41 20.99
C ASN A 233 19.19 -8.16 20.61
N GLY A 234 19.42 -7.27 21.57
CA GLY A 234 20.39 -6.17 21.41
C GLY A 234 19.90 -4.82 21.91
N ILE A 235 18.73 -4.35 21.48
CA ILE A 235 18.28 -2.98 21.77
C ILE A 235 18.24 -2.70 23.27
N ARG A 236 17.60 -3.57 24.06
CA ARG A 236 17.55 -3.38 25.53
C ARG A 236 18.89 -3.61 26.22
N GLN A 237 19.79 -4.39 25.63
CA GLN A 237 21.14 -4.58 26.17
C GLN A 237 21.96 -3.29 26.05
N GLN A 238 21.78 -2.54 24.94
CA GLN A 238 22.49 -1.30 24.67
C GLN A 238 21.82 -0.06 25.25
N TYR A 239 20.49 0.04 25.16
CA TYR A 239 19.71 1.23 25.54
C TYR A 239 18.87 1.05 26.80
N GLY A 240 18.94 -0.12 27.44
CA GLY A 240 18.17 -0.45 28.64
C GLY A 240 16.68 -0.31 28.41
N ASP A 241 16.08 0.57 29.19
CA ASP A 241 14.65 0.78 29.34
C ASP A 241 14.13 2.00 28.58
N LYS A 242 14.95 2.56 27.68
CA LYS A 242 14.64 3.77 26.92
C LYS A 242 13.40 3.63 26.04
N HIS A 243 13.24 2.48 25.39
CA HIS A 243 12.29 2.32 24.30
C HIS A 243 10.97 1.70 24.73
N THR A 244 9.88 2.25 24.18
CA THR A 244 8.52 1.71 24.31
C THR A 244 8.04 1.20 22.95
N VAL A 245 7.58 -0.04 22.92
CA VAL A 245 7.04 -0.69 21.73
C VAL A 245 5.58 -0.34 21.54
N ILE A 246 5.21 -0.01 20.31
CA ILE A 246 3.83 0.11 19.86
C ILE A 246 3.66 -0.80 18.66
N ILE A 247 2.72 -1.74 18.72
CA ILE A 247 2.35 -2.49 17.53
C ILE A 247 1.35 -1.61 16.79
N THR A 248 1.86 -0.86 15.81
CA THR A 248 1.09 0.17 15.12
C THR A 248 0.08 -0.43 14.16
N GLU A 249 0.25 -1.69 13.78
CA GLU A 249 -0.74 -2.46 13.05
C GLU A 249 -0.63 -3.97 13.39
N CYS A 250 -1.76 -4.63 13.68
CA CYS A 250 -1.79 -6.08 13.92
C CYS A 250 -3.07 -6.77 13.44
N GLY A 251 -2.97 -8.08 13.20
CA GLY A 251 -4.10 -8.90 12.73
C GLY A 251 -3.68 -10.07 11.84
N MET A 252 -4.46 -10.33 10.78
CA MET A 252 -4.14 -11.37 9.80
C MET A 252 -4.14 -10.78 8.39
N THR A 253 -3.18 -11.21 7.57
CA THR A 253 -3.15 -10.89 6.14
C THR A 253 -2.62 -12.07 5.35
N GLN A 254 -3.24 -12.35 4.20
CA GLN A 254 -2.69 -13.30 3.23
C GLN A 254 -1.40 -12.76 2.55
N GLY A 255 -1.18 -11.44 2.61
CA GLY A 255 0.01 -10.76 2.07
C GLY A 255 1.33 -11.25 2.66
N VAL A 256 1.30 -11.93 3.83
CA VAL A 256 2.51 -12.50 4.46
C VAL A 256 3.19 -13.58 3.62
N TRP A 257 2.50 -14.14 2.63
CA TRP A 257 3.03 -15.19 1.74
C TRP A 257 3.71 -14.62 0.50
N GLY A 258 3.38 -13.38 0.10
CA GLY A 258 3.84 -12.79 -1.17
C GLY A 258 3.47 -13.62 -2.41
N GLY A 259 4.19 -13.37 -3.51
CA GLY A 259 4.01 -14.10 -4.77
C GLY A 259 2.58 -13.97 -5.31
N PRO A 260 1.86 -15.07 -5.60
CA PRO A 260 0.49 -15.03 -6.11
C PRO A 260 -0.56 -14.66 -5.06
N SER A 261 -0.20 -14.61 -3.77
CA SER A 261 -1.14 -14.28 -2.69
C SER A 261 -1.43 -12.78 -2.69
N LEU A 262 -2.70 -12.42 -2.54
CA LEU A 262 -3.12 -11.02 -2.44
C LEU A 262 -2.99 -10.52 -0.99
N ASP A 263 -2.78 -9.22 -0.83
CA ASP A 263 -2.81 -8.57 0.49
C ASP A 263 -4.25 -8.30 0.90
N ILE A 264 -4.92 -9.35 1.38
CA ILE A 264 -6.31 -9.34 1.84
C ILE A 264 -6.45 -9.97 3.23
N GLY A 265 -7.44 -9.50 3.97
CA GLY A 265 -7.64 -9.82 5.38
C GLY A 265 -8.50 -11.06 5.65
N PRO A 266 -8.79 -11.34 6.94
CA PRO A 266 -9.49 -12.54 7.39
C PRO A 266 -10.92 -12.67 6.87
N TRP A 267 -11.55 -11.58 6.41
CA TRP A 267 -12.93 -11.59 5.93
C TRP A 267 -13.05 -11.77 4.41
N ALA A 268 -11.92 -11.98 3.73
CA ALA A 268 -11.93 -12.34 2.34
C ALA A 268 -12.78 -13.60 2.10
N LYS A 269 -13.59 -13.57 1.04
CA LYS A 269 -14.47 -14.69 0.65
C LYS A 269 -13.71 -15.84 -0.01
N GLU A 270 -12.47 -15.60 -0.41
CA GLU A 270 -11.61 -16.55 -1.09
C GLU A 270 -10.21 -16.53 -0.49
N CYS A 271 -9.60 -17.73 -0.38
CA CYS A 271 -8.20 -17.88 -0.01
C CYS A 271 -7.34 -17.79 -1.28
N THR A 272 -6.45 -16.82 -1.33
CA THR A 272 -5.50 -16.58 -2.43
C THR A 272 -4.14 -17.23 -2.18
N VAL A 273 -3.91 -17.76 -0.98
CA VAL A 273 -2.71 -18.52 -0.65
C VAL A 273 -2.75 -19.87 -1.40
N PRO A 274 -1.69 -20.25 -2.15
CA PRO A 274 -1.64 -21.52 -2.87
C PRO A 274 -1.96 -22.73 -1.99
N ARG A 275 -2.78 -23.65 -2.51
CA ARG A 275 -3.32 -24.80 -1.76
C ARG A 275 -2.25 -25.76 -1.21
N ASP A 276 -1.07 -25.76 -1.80
CA ASP A 276 0.08 -26.59 -1.43
C ASP A 276 0.94 -25.99 -0.30
N ILE A 277 0.60 -24.78 0.17
CA ILE A 277 1.31 -24.08 1.25
C ILE A 277 0.50 -24.17 2.56
N PRO A 278 1.15 -24.25 3.75
CA PRO A 278 0.45 -24.16 5.03
C PRO A 278 -0.47 -22.92 5.10
N GLY A 279 -1.75 -23.12 5.39
CA GLY A 279 -2.74 -22.03 5.37
C GLY A 279 -3.40 -21.74 4.02
N GLY A 280 -3.01 -22.45 2.95
CA GLY A 280 -3.65 -22.40 1.63
C GLY A 280 -5.02 -23.09 1.56
N VAL A 281 -5.33 -23.93 2.55
CA VAL A 281 -6.63 -24.61 2.70
C VAL A 281 -7.19 -24.31 4.09
N VAL A 282 -7.99 -23.25 4.18
CA VAL A 282 -8.68 -22.82 5.41
C VAL A 282 -10.09 -22.33 5.07
N ALA A 283 -10.95 -22.24 6.09
CA ALA A 283 -12.25 -21.61 5.94
C ALA A 283 -12.08 -20.13 5.56
N THR A 284 -12.78 -19.68 4.52
CA THR A 284 -12.83 -18.27 4.10
C THR A 284 -14.29 -17.84 3.96
N PRO A 285 -14.70 -16.71 4.57
CA PRO A 285 -13.95 -15.93 5.56
C PRO A 285 -13.54 -16.76 6.79
N ILE A 286 -12.47 -16.36 7.47
CA ILE A 286 -12.03 -17.00 8.72
C ILE A 286 -13.20 -16.91 9.72
N PRO A 287 -13.58 -18.00 10.40
CA PRO A 287 -14.61 -17.94 11.43
C PRO A 287 -14.25 -16.92 12.51
N VAL A 288 -15.24 -16.14 12.95
CA VAL A 288 -15.04 -15.09 13.96
C VAL A 288 -14.42 -15.67 15.25
N ASP A 289 -14.81 -16.87 15.65
CA ASP A 289 -14.22 -17.56 16.81
C ASP A 289 -12.73 -17.87 16.61
N ASP A 290 -12.33 -18.36 15.43
CA ASP A 290 -10.93 -18.71 15.14
C ASP A 290 -10.04 -17.46 15.12
N TYR A 291 -10.54 -16.39 14.52
CA TYR A 291 -9.85 -15.08 14.56
C TYR A 291 -9.74 -14.57 15.99
N TRP A 292 -10.81 -14.65 16.78
CA TRP A 292 -10.82 -14.24 18.18
C TRP A 292 -9.85 -15.05 19.05
N GLN A 293 -9.73 -16.36 18.84
CA GLN A 293 -8.73 -17.18 19.55
C GLN A 293 -7.30 -16.75 19.23
N SER A 294 -7.02 -16.40 17.97
CA SER A 294 -5.71 -15.86 17.58
C SER A 294 -5.41 -14.53 18.27
N LEU A 295 -6.41 -13.66 18.42
CA LEU A 295 -6.26 -12.44 19.23
C LEU A 295 -6.02 -12.79 20.71
N LEU A 296 -6.80 -13.67 21.33
CA LEU A 296 -6.59 -14.04 22.73
C LEU A 296 -5.17 -14.57 23.00
N TRP A 297 -4.63 -15.39 22.10
CA TRP A 297 -3.22 -15.82 22.16
C TRP A 297 -2.28 -14.61 22.11
N TYR A 298 -2.42 -13.74 21.10
CA TYR A 298 -1.51 -12.62 20.90
C TYR A 298 -1.55 -11.65 22.08
N ASN A 299 -2.75 -11.37 22.60
CA ASN A 299 -2.93 -10.61 23.83
C ASN A 299 -2.18 -11.25 25.01
N SER A 300 -2.31 -12.55 25.21
CA SER A 300 -1.63 -13.27 26.31
C SER A 300 -0.11 -13.08 26.25
N GLU A 301 0.46 -12.95 25.04
CA GLU A 301 1.87 -12.65 24.84
C GLU A 301 2.18 -11.18 25.11
N LEU A 302 1.43 -10.24 24.53
CA LEU A 302 1.61 -8.79 24.75
C LEU A 302 1.55 -8.41 26.23
N MET A 303 0.72 -9.10 27.02
CA MET A 303 0.57 -8.88 28.46
C MET A 303 1.81 -9.29 29.27
N LYS A 304 2.75 -10.05 28.70
CA LYS A 304 4.01 -10.46 29.36
C LYS A 304 5.09 -9.38 29.30
N ASP A 305 5.01 -8.45 28.35
CA ASP A 305 6.06 -7.45 28.09
C ASP A 305 5.66 -6.06 28.56
N ASP A 306 6.31 -5.56 29.62
CA ASP A 306 6.02 -4.26 30.23
C ASP A 306 6.30 -3.06 29.33
N PHE A 307 7.21 -3.24 28.36
CA PHE A 307 7.63 -2.24 27.39
C PHE A 307 6.71 -2.12 26.17
N VAL A 308 5.66 -2.96 26.06
CA VAL A 308 4.65 -2.85 25.02
C VAL A 308 3.48 -1.98 25.52
N MET A 309 3.25 -0.86 24.85
CA MET A 309 2.16 0.06 25.17
C MET A 309 0.81 -0.47 24.71
N GLY A 310 0.73 -0.94 23.47
CA GLY A 310 -0.52 -1.32 22.83
C GLY A 310 -0.32 -1.98 21.48
N ALA A 311 -1.38 -2.59 20.96
CA ALA A 311 -1.42 -3.16 19.62
C ALA A 311 -2.67 -2.75 18.85
N CYS A 312 -2.50 -2.02 17.76
CA CYS A 312 -3.60 -1.46 16.98
C CYS A 312 -4.12 -2.47 15.96
N LEU A 313 -5.39 -2.87 16.10
CA LEU A 313 -6.06 -3.73 15.12
C LEU A 313 -6.06 -3.03 13.75
N PHE A 314 -5.58 -3.73 12.73
CA PHE A 314 -5.09 -3.15 11.48
C PHE A 314 -6.06 -2.19 10.78
N VAL A 315 -7.35 -2.55 10.69
CA VAL A 315 -8.35 -1.69 10.05
C VAL A 315 -9.60 -1.67 10.92
N THR A 316 -9.85 -0.53 11.56
CA THR A 316 -11.09 -0.23 12.28
C THR A 316 -11.79 0.91 11.57
N GLY A 317 -12.87 0.61 10.85
CA GLY A 317 -13.50 1.58 9.95
C GLY A 317 -12.83 1.62 8.58
N ALA A 318 -12.86 0.51 7.86
CA ALA A 318 -12.37 0.39 6.50
C ALA A 318 -12.97 1.48 5.60
N SER A 319 -12.09 2.12 4.85
CA SER A 319 -12.42 3.14 3.86
C SER A 319 -11.47 3.05 2.68
N GLY A 320 -11.88 3.60 1.53
CA GLY A 320 -11.10 3.56 0.30
C GLY A 320 -11.38 2.34 -0.57
N LYS A 321 -10.33 1.61 -0.97
CA LYS A 321 -10.45 0.46 -1.88
C LYS A 321 -11.23 -0.71 -1.26
N PRO A 322 -12.02 -1.47 -2.05
CA PRO A 322 -12.79 -2.62 -1.55
C PRO A 322 -11.96 -3.72 -0.87
N GLU A 323 -10.68 -3.86 -1.23
CA GLU A 323 -9.75 -4.80 -0.58
C GLU A 323 -9.67 -4.57 0.94
N TRP A 324 -9.74 -3.30 1.37
CA TRP A 324 -9.60 -2.92 2.78
C TRP A 324 -10.77 -3.40 3.65
N ASP A 325 -11.95 -3.61 3.05
CA ASP A 325 -13.12 -4.15 3.76
C ASP A 325 -12.84 -5.56 4.29
N THR A 326 -11.93 -6.31 3.64
CA THR A 326 -11.55 -7.65 4.09
C THR A 326 -10.76 -7.65 5.42
N PHE A 327 -10.30 -6.48 5.86
CA PHE A 327 -9.58 -6.27 7.12
C PHE A 327 -10.43 -5.63 8.22
N GLU A 328 -11.71 -5.29 7.98
CA GLU A 328 -12.55 -4.53 8.91
C GLU A 328 -12.74 -5.21 10.28
N HIS A 329 -12.41 -4.55 11.38
CA HIS A 329 -12.60 -5.09 12.73
C HIS A 329 -13.91 -4.65 13.39
N LEU A 330 -14.64 -3.66 12.84
CA LEU A 330 -15.98 -3.32 13.32
C LEU A 330 -16.93 -4.53 13.32
N GLY A 331 -17.96 -4.45 14.15
CA GLY A 331 -18.94 -5.54 14.32
C GLY A 331 -18.43 -6.64 15.27
N PRO A 332 -18.47 -7.94 14.89
CA PRO A 332 -18.33 -9.04 15.84
C PRO A 332 -17.05 -9.04 16.69
N ILE A 333 -15.92 -8.57 16.13
CA ILE A 333 -14.66 -8.50 16.88
C ILE A 333 -14.70 -7.40 17.94
N MET A 334 -15.25 -6.22 17.62
CA MET A 334 -15.43 -5.15 18.62
C MET A 334 -16.43 -5.52 19.71
N ASP A 335 -17.45 -6.33 19.38
CA ASP A 335 -18.40 -6.83 20.39
C ASP A 335 -17.77 -7.83 21.34
N ARG A 336 -16.93 -8.74 20.81
CA ARG A 336 -16.12 -9.65 21.65
C ARG A 336 -15.13 -8.90 22.52
N LEU A 337 -14.46 -7.89 21.96
CA LEU A 337 -13.54 -7.06 22.72
C LEU A 337 -14.27 -6.32 23.85
N ALA A 338 -15.44 -5.76 23.58
CA ALA A 338 -16.26 -5.10 24.61
C ALA A 338 -16.68 -6.06 25.73
N ALA A 339 -17.08 -7.29 25.39
CA ALA A 339 -17.45 -8.30 26.36
C ALA A 339 -16.24 -8.82 27.17
N PHE A 340 -15.05 -8.83 26.56
CA PHE A 340 -13.81 -9.30 27.18
C PHE A 340 -13.14 -8.24 28.06
N GLN A 341 -13.29 -6.96 27.72
CA GLN A 341 -12.59 -5.85 28.37
C GLN A 341 -13.00 -5.71 29.85
N GLN A 342 -12.00 -5.80 30.73
CA GLN A 342 -12.17 -5.60 32.17
C GLN A 342 -11.11 -4.63 32.68
N VAL A 343 -11.53 -3.70 33.55
CA VAL A 343 -10.61 -2.81 34.26
C VAL A 343 -9.88 -3.61 35.32
N LEU A 344 -8.54 -3.55 35.31
CA LEU A 344 -7.71 -4.16 36.34
C LEU A 344 -7.67 -3.24 37.56
N GLY A 345 -8.07 -3.76 38.73
CA GLY A 345 -8.07 -3.02 40.00
C GLY A 345 -6.66 -2.71 40.51
N SER A 346 -6.54 -1.72 41.39
CA SER A 346 -5.28 -1.27 42.02
C SER A 346 -4.53 -2.39 42.74
N ASP A 347 -5.23 -3.38 43.29
CA ASP A 347 -4.65 -4.50 44.02
C ASP A 347 -3.86 -5.45 43.11
N PHE A 348 -4.17 -5.44 41.81
CA PHE A 348 -3.42 -6.18 40.80
C PHE A 348 -2.06 -5.53 40.49
N LEU A 349 -1.92 -4.23 40.76
CA LEU A 349 -0.71 -3.44 40.49
C LEU A 349 0.30 -3.48 41.65
N THR A 350 -0.13 -3.85 42.86
CA THR A 350 0.72 -3.90 44.06
C THR A 350 1.35 -5.27 44.34
N GLY A 351 1.10 -6.27 43.49
CA GLY A 351 1.88 -7.51 43.45
C GLY A 351 1.75 -8.43 44.67
N THR A 352 0.58 -8.47 45.33
CA THR A 352 0.37 -9.38 46.48
C THR A 352 -0.32 -10.71 46.15
N SER A 353 -0.58 -11.01 44.87
CA SER A 353 -1.10 -12.33 44.48
C SER A 353 0.01 -13.38 44.39
N PRO A 354 -0.17 -14.58 44.98
CA PRO A 354 0.83 -15.63 45.00
C PRO A 354 1.13 -16.15 43.59
N VAL A 355 2.42 -16.25 43.27
CA VAL A 355 2.95 -16.82 42.03
C VAL A 355 2.54 -18.31 41.96
N PRO A 356 1.87 -18.77 40.89
CA PRO A 356 1.69 -20.20 40.66
C PRO A 356 3.04 -20.85 40.36
N GLU A 357 3.33 -21.97 41.01
CA GLU A 357 4.55 -22.78 40.80
C GLU A 357 4.77 -23.12 39.32
N PRO A 358 6.03 -23.08 38.82
CA PRO A 358 6.33 -23.50 37.45
C PRO A 358 6.18 -25.01 37.31
N LEU A 359 5.41 -25.48 36.33
CA LEU A 359 5.49 -26.86 35.88
C LEU A 359 6.88 -27.13 35.28
N ALA A 360 7.52 -28.17 35.78
CA ALA A 360 8.89 -28.57 35.46
C ALA A 360 9.10 -28.95 33.98
N ALA A 361 10.25 -28.54 33.46
CA ALA A 361 10.79 -28.89 32.15
C ALA A 361 11.15 -30.38 32.05
N ALA A 362 10.98 -30.97 30.87
CA ALA A 362 11.46 -32.30 30.53
C ALA A 362 12.30 -32.27 29.24
N GLY A 363 13.57 -32.64 29.37
CA GLY A 363 14.33 -33.38 28.35
C GLY A 363 15.23 -32.60 27.38
N ALA A 364 16.49 -32.45 27.74
CA ALA A 364 17.59 -32.10 26.82
C ALA A 364 18.41 -33.35 26.45
N ALA A 365 18.86 -33.44 25.19
CA ALA A 365 20.02 -34.24 24.71
C ALA A 365 20.41 -33.82 23.27
N PRO A 366 21.59 -34.19 22.72
CA PRO A 366 22.85 -33.47 22.83
C PRO A 366 23.37 -32.89 21.48
N ALA A 367 24.32 -31.97 21.58
CA ALA A 367 24.98 -31.30 20.46
C ALA A 367 25.96 -32.20 19.69
N VAL A 368 26.01 -32.04 18.36
CA VAL A 368 27.03 -32.61 17.47
C VAL A 368 27.70 -31.47 16.70
N ALA A 369 29.03 -31.40 16.82
CA ALA A 369 29.90 -30.47 16.12
C ALA A 369 30.15 -30.91 14.67
N LEU A 370 30.19 -29.96 13.73
CA LEU A 370 30.76 -30.16 12.40
C LEU A 370 31.59 -28.95 11.98
N THR A 371 32.71 -29.29 11.36
CA THR A 371 33.90 -28.50 11.02
C THR A 371 33.85 -27.88 9.63
N ASP A 372 34.69 -26.86 9.44
CA ASP A 372 35.03 -26.09 8.23
C ASP A 372 35.28 -26.89 6.94
N SER A 373 35.06 -26.26 5.76
CA SER A 373 36.12 -25.88 4.77
C SER A 373 35.59 -25.50 3.36
N ALA A 374 35.92 -24.25 2.94
CA ALA A 374 36.36 -23.79 1.59
C ALA A 374 35.39 -23.77 0.37
N PRO A 375 35.71 -23.08 -0.77
CA PRO A 375 36.69 -22.02 -1.03
C PRO A 375 36.10 -20.72 -1.67
N VAL A 376 36.96 -19.69 -1.72
CA VAL A 376 36.79 -18.37 -2.35
C VAL A 376 36.99 -18.45 -3.87
N VAL A 377 36.13 -17.78 -4.64
CA VAL A 377 36.32 -17.52 -6.08
C VAL A 377 36.35 -16.01 -6.33
N GLU A 378 37.41 -15.60 -7.01
CA GLU A 378 37.83 -14.24 -7.34
C GLU A 378 36.99 -13.66 -8.50
N ALA A 379 36.57 -12.40 -8.40
CA ALA A 379 35.80 -11.70 -9.44
C ALA A 379 36.68 -10.70 -10.20
N ALA A 380 36.75 -10.87 -11.52
CA ALA A 380 37.48 -10.02 -12.44
C ALA A 380 36.74 -8.70 -12.76
N ALA A 381 37.53 -7.64 -12.91
CA ALA A 381 37.10 -6.28 -13.20
C ALA A 381 36.59 -6.09 -14.64
N PHE A 382 35.59 -5.22 -14.81
CA PHE A 382 35.21 -4.64 -16.10
C PHE A 382 35.22 -3.11 -16.02
N THR A 383 36.11 -2.51 -16.79
CA THR A 383 36.16 -1.07 -17.10
C THR A 383 35.11 -0.72 -18.15
N ARG A 384 34.44 0.42 -18.01
CA ARG A 384 33.59 1.00 -19.08
C ARG A 384 33.96 2.45 -19.30
N ALA A 385 34.28 2.74 -20.57
CA ALA A 385 34.66 4.05 -21.08
C ALA A 385 33.44 4.95 -21.31
N THR A 386 33.66 6.25 -21.14
CA THR A 386 32.75 7.36 -21.40
C THR A 386 32.79 7.78 -22.87
N ALA A 387 31.64 8.12 -23.44
CA ALA A 387 31.55 8.87 -24.69
C ALA A 387 30.46 9.94 -24.57
N THR A 388 30.87 11.19 -24.78
CA THR A 388 30.06 12.41 -24.93
C THR A 388 29.47 12.49 -26.33
N GLU A 389 28.21 12.87 -26.45
CA GLU A 389 27.54 13.09 -27.74
C GLU A 389 27.04 14.55 -27.87
N VAL A 390 27.13 15.05 -29.10
CA VAL A 390 26.93 16.45 -29.53
C VAL A 390 25.50 16.61 -30.06
N VAL A 391 24.85 17.74 -29.75
CA VAL A 391 23.45 18.04 -30.11
C VAL A 391 23.37 18.86 -31.41
N GLU A 392 22.54 18.41 -32.35
CA GLU A 392 22.11 19.11 -33.58
C GLU A 392 20.73 19.79 -33.41
N PRO A 393 20.36 20.79 -34.24
CA PRO A 393 19.24 21.69 -33.99
C PRO A 393 17.87 21.18 -34.46
N ALA A 394 16.82 21.61 -33.76
CA ALA A 394 15.46 21.07 -33.80
C ALA A 394 14.65 21.38 -35.08
N ALA A 395 13.90 20.36 -35.52
CA ALA A 395 12.90 20.42 -36.59
C ALA A 395 11.55 21.00 -36.10
N ALA A 396 10.71 21.43 -37.06
CA ALA A 396 9.39 22.02 -36.84
C ALA A 396 8.44 21.13 -36.00
N PRO A 397 7.50 21.73 -35.24
CA PRO A 397 6.68 21.00 -34.27
C PRO A 397 5.78 19.96 -34.93
N ALA A 398 5.90 18.72 -34.48
CA ALA A 398 5.07 17.61 -34.93
C ALA A 398 3.60 17.83 -34.56
N LYS A 399 2.70 17.28 -35.40
CA LYS A 399 1.26 17.22 -35.15
C LYS A 399 1.02 16.49 -33.81
N PRO A 400 0.20 17.01 -32.86
CA PRO A 400 -0.01 16.36 -31.58
C PRO A 400 -0.67 14.98 -31.77
N ALA A 401 -0.09 13.94 -31.18
CA ALA A 401 -0.50 12.54 -31.39
C ALA A 401 -1.78 12.14 -30.65
N SER A 402 -2.34 13.02 -29.83
CA SER A 402 -3.58 12.76 -29.08
C SER A 402 -4.54 13.94 -29.08
N ARG A 403 -5.82 13.63 -29.16
CA ARG A 403 -6.93 14.55 -28.91
C ARG A 403 -7.53 14.18 -27.56
N TRP A 404 -7.84 15.18 -26.74
CA TRP A 404 -8.52 14.96 -25.47
C TRP A 404 -9.99 15.30 -25.61
N THR A 405 -10.85 14.42 -25.11
CA THR A 405 -12.27 14.68 -24.90
C THR A 405 -12.57 14.62 -23.41
N TYR A 406 -13.75 15.06 -22.99
CA TYR A 406 -14.17 14.92 -21.60
C TYR A 406 -15.65 14.57 -21.49
N THR A 407 -16.00 13.94 -20.37
CA THR A 407 -17.40 13.66 -19.99
C THR A 407 -17.70 14.31 -18.64
N LEU A 408 -18.93 14.81 -18.47
CA LEU A 408 -19.41 15.44 -17.25
C LEU A 408 -20.47 14.55 -16.59
N THR A 409 -20.29 14.26 -15.30
CA THR A 409 -21.25 13.50 -14.50
C THR A 409 -21.64 14.31 -13.27
N PRO A 410 -22.88 14.80 -13.17
CA PRO A 410 -23.37 15.46 -11.96
C PRO A 410 -23.56 14.44 -10.82
N GLY A 411 -23.38 14.88 -9.57
CA GLY A 411 -23.60 14.06 -8.38
C GLY A 411 -24.18 14.85 -7.21
N GLN A 412 -24.45 14.15 -6.11
CA GLN A 412 -24.97 14.73 -4.86
C GLN A 412 -23.82 15.08 -3.92
N GLY A 413 -23.99 16.12 -3.09
CA GLY A 413 -23.01 16.51 -2.06
C GLY A 413 -22.57 17.96 -2.17
N LEU A 414 -21.41 18.26 -1.58
CA LEU A 414 -20.79 19.58 -1.67
C LEU A 414 -20.54 19.96 -3.14
N PRO A 415 -20.61 21.26 -3.49
CA PRO A 415 -20.34 21.75 -4.85
C PRO A 415 -18.85 21.65 -5.16
N LEU A 416 -18.40 20.43 -5.47
CA LEU A 416 -17.02 20.10 -5.80
C LEU A 416 -16.90 19.89 -7.30
N LEU A 417 -15.77 20.34 -7.84
CA LEU A 417 -15.28 20.02 -9.16
C LEU A 417 -14.20 18.96 -9.00
N VAL A 418 -14.55 17.73 -9.37
CA VAL A 418 -13.63 16.60 -9.38
C VAL A 418 -13.27 16.30 -10.82
N GLY A 419 -11.98 16.07 -11.09
CA GLY A 419 -11.53 15.65 -12.41
C GLY A 419 -10.66 14.41 -12.36
N ASP A 420 -10.61 13.65 -13.45
CA ASP A 420 -9.65 12.57 -13.68
C ASP A 420 -9.06 12.71 -15.08
N ILE A 421 -7.76 12.97 -15.18
CA ILE A 421 -7.05 13.06 -16.46
C ILE A 421 -6.36 11.76 -16.88
N GLY A 422 -6.54 10.67 -16.12
CA GLY A 422 -5.97 9.36 -16.44
C GLY A 422 -4.46 9.21 -16.22
N VAL A 423 -3.72 10.32 -16.04
CA VAL A 423 -2.29 10.32 -15.74
C VAL A 423 -2.03 11.02 -14.41
N LYS A 424 -1.08 10.51 -13.62
CA LYS A 424 -0.69 11.06 -12.31
C LYS A 424 0.48 12.03 -12.44
N ASP A 425 0.72 12.81 -11.38
CA ASP A 425 1.89 13.70 -11.24
C ASP A 425 1.95 14.83 -12.29
N GLU A 426 0.87 15.06 -13.03
CA GLU A 426 0.75 16.15 -13.99
C GLU A 426 0.18 17.40 -13.33
N ARG A 427 0.69 18.56 -13.72
CA ARG A 427 0.20 19.84 -13.22
C ARG A 427 -1.15 20.15 -13.87
N VAL A 428 -2.16 20.36 -13.03
CA VAL A 428 -3.50 20.78 -13.42
C VAL A 428 -3.75 22.19 -12.89
N THR A 429 -3.98 23.15 -13.77
CA THR A 429 -4.41 24.50 -13.40
C THR A 429 -5.91 24.62 -13.60
N VAL A 430 -6.63 25.06 -12.58
CA VAL A 430 -8.06 25.37 -12.67
C VAL A 430 -8.27 26.85 -12.40
N VAL A 431 -8.76 27.57 -13.41
CA VAL A 431 -9.17 28.98 -13.28
C VAL A 431 -10.68 29.02 -13.14
N LYS A 432 -11.15 29.53 -12.00
CA LYS A 432 -12.56 29.68 -11.68
C LYS A 432 -13.18 30.91 -12.38
N PRO A 433 -14.52 30.98 -12.49
CA PRO A 433 -15.19 32.12 -13.12
C PRO A 433 -14.90 33.47 -12.45
N ASP A 434 -14.58 33.48 -11.16
CA ASP A 434 -14.23 34.68 -10.38
C ASP A 434 -12.75 35.09 -10.51
N GLY A 435 -11.95 34.35 -11.30
CA GLY A 435 -10.54 34.59 -11.53
C GLY A 435 -9.60 33.93 -10.52
N VAL A 436 -10.11 33.21 -9.52
CA VAL A 436 -9.27 32.42 -8.60
C VAL A 436 -8.59 31.28 -9.37
N VAL A 437 -7.30 31.09 -9.12
CA VAL A 437 -6.48 30.07 -9.77
C VAL A 437 -6.06 29.02 -8.75
N ASP A 438 -6.51 27.78 -8.95
CA ASP A 438 -6.02 26.63 -8.20
C ASP A 438 -4.94 25.89 -8.99
N GLN A 439 -3.87 25.53 -8.30
CA GLN A 439 -2.76 24.75 -8.82
C GLN A 439 -2.79 23.38 -8.15
N LEU A 440 -3.15 22.37 -8.93
CA LEU A 440 -3.38 21.01 -8.47
C LEU A 440 -2.39 20.07 -9.14
N THR A 441 -2.21 18.88 -8.55
CA THR A 441 -1.47 17.78 -9.14
C THR A 441 -2.43 16.64 -9.41
N SER A 442 -2.45 16.10 -10.62
CA SER A 442 -3.26 14.93 -10.94
C SER A 442 -2.80 13.71 -10.14
N GLY A 443 -3.73 12.84 -9.77
CA GLY A 443 -3.46 11.71 -8.86
C GLY A 443 -3.43 12.10 -7.38
N SER A 444 -3.63 13.38 -7.03
CA SER A 444 -3.80 13.81 -5.64
C SER A 444 -5.09 13.29 -4.98
N LYS A 445 -6.06 12.87 -5.81
CA LYS A 445 -7.35 12.30 -5.38
C LYS A 445 -7.59 10.95 -6.05
N PRO A 446 -6.82 9.90 -5.69
CA PRO A 446 -6.88 8.60 -6.36
C PRO A 446 -8.26 7.93 -6.28
N GLU A 447 -9.10 8.31 -5.33
CA GLU A 447 -10.50 7.91 -5.22
C GLU A 447 -11.35 8.33 -6.43
N HIS A 448 -10.88 9.27 -7.25
CA HIS A 448 -11.58 9.75 -8.44
C HIS A 448 -11.03 9.19 -9.76
N GLY A 449 -9.88 8.52 -9.72
CA GLY A 449 -9.18 7.93 -10.87
C GLY A 449 -7.67 8.12 -10.75
N GLN A 450 -6.90 7.48 -11.65
CA GLN A 450 -5.43 7.55 -11.64
C GLN A 450 -4.90 8.99 -11.79
N GLY A 451 -5.58 9.83 -12.57
CA GLY A 451 -5.30 11.26 -12.68
C GLY A 451 -6.25 12.13 -11.88
N GLY A 452 -6.82 11.58 -10.80
CA GLY A 452 -7.83 12.24 -9.98
C GLY A 452 -7.35 13.53 -9.31
N PHE A 453 -8.15 14.58 -9.35
CA PHE A 453 -7.94 15.85 -8.66
C PHE A 453 -9.29 16.41 -8.18
N GLU A 454 -9.26 17.36 -7.24
CA GLU A 454 -10.47 17.99 -6.68
C GLU A 454 -10.21 19.47 -6.38
N THR A 455 -11.22 20.31 -6.61
CA THR A 455 -11.33 21.66 -6.07
C THR A 455 -12.80 22.03 -5.82
N TYR A 456 -13.05 23.17 -5.16
CA TYR A 456 -14.39 23.73 -5.02
C TYR A 456 -14.94 24.23 -6.36
N GLY A 457 -16.10 23.71 -6.74
CA GLY A 457 -16.91 24.05 -7.90
C GLY A 457 -18.12 24.91 -7.53
N ASN A 458 -17.99 25.79 -6.54
CA ASN A 458 -19.09 26.54 -5.92
C ASN A 458 -19.42 27.88 -6.59
N VAL A 459 -18.68 28.27 -7.64
CA VAL A 459 -18.89 29.53 -8.36
C VAL A 459 -19.56 29.20 -9.69
N PRO A 460 -20.81 29.65 -9.95
CA PRO A 460 -21.46 29.41 -11.23
C PRO A 460 -20.68 30.07 -12.38
N GLY A 461 -20.48 29.35 -13.49
CA GLY A 461 -19.82 29.87 -14.69
C GLY A 461 -18.89 28.87 -15.39
N THR A 462 -18.07 29.38 -16.30
CA THR A 462 -17.11 28.56 -17.06
C THR A 462 -15.77 28.47 -16.33
N TYR A 463 -15.39 27.26 -15.94
CA TYR A 463 -14.07 26.94 -15.40
C TYR A 463 -13.12 26.66 -16.56
N LYS A 464 -11.88 27.19 -16.49
CA LYS A 464 -10.82 26.84 -17.44
C LYS A 464 -9.86 25.87 -16.80
N ILE A 465 -9.74 24.67 -17.37
CA ILE A 465 -8.86 23.63 -16.87
C ILE A 465 -7.70 23.48 -17.87
N GLN A 466 -6.48 23.52 -17.38
CA GLN A 466 -5.27 23.40 -18.19
C GLN A 466 -4.35 22.30 -17.65
N PHE A 467 -3.94 21.39 -18.53
CA PHE A 467 -2.93 20.36 -18.26
C PHE A 467 -2.27 19.95 -19.57
N MET A 468 -1.01 19.49 -19.53
CA MET A 468 -0.25 19.01 -20.69
C MET A 468 -0.29 19.98 -21.90
N GLY A 469 -0.27 21.29 -21.64
CA GLY A 469 -0.35 22.33 -22.67
C GLY A 469 -1.72 22.52 -23.33
N GLN A 470 -2.76 21.79 -22.91
CA GLN A 470 -4.12 21.88 -23.44
C GLN A 470 -5.03 22.66 -22.51
N ASN A 471 -6.06 23.29 -23.07
CA ASN A 471 -7.03 24.09 -22.33
C ASN A 471 -8.45 23.59 -22.60
N PHE A 472 -9.25 23.48 -21.55
CA PHE A 472 -10.64 23.02 -21.60
C PHE A 472 -11.54 24.04 -20.90
N GLU A 473 -12.70 24.31 -21.47
CA GLU A 473 -13.72 25.18 -20.89
C GLU A 473 -14.90 24.33 -20.42
N ILE A 474 -15.18 24.37 -19.11
CA ILE A 474 -16.16 23.52 -18.45
C ILE A 474 -17.25 24.38 -17.79
N PRO A 475 -18.50 24.35 -18.29
CA PRO A 475 -19.59 25.09 -17.68
C PRO A 475 -20.12 24.36 -16.43
N LEU A 476 -20.14 25.05 -15.27
CA LEU A 476 -20.69 24.54 -14.02
C LEU A 476 -21.78 25.45 -13.46
N SER A 477 -22.77 24.84 -12.78
CA SER A 477 -23.88 25.56 -12.14
C SER A 477 -23.55 26.14 -10.77
N GLY A 478 -22.41 25.77 -10.15
CA GLY A 478 -22.01 26.25 -8.83
C GLY A 478 -22.70 25.58 -7.64
N GLN A 479 -23.67 24.68 -7.86
CA GLN A 479 -24.57 24.19 -6.80
C GLN A 479 -24.48 22.68 -6.53
N GLN A 480 -23.73 21.94 -7.33
CA GLN A 480 -23.70 20.48 -7.24
C GLN A 480 -22.29 19.94 -7.44
N PHE A 481 -22.05 18.76 -6.86
CA PHE A 481 -20.89 17.95 -7.18
C PHE A 481 -20.88 17.65 -8.69
N THR A 482 -19.73 17.83 -9.34
CA THR A 482 -19.53 17.50 -10.75
C THR A 482 -18.22 16.76 -10.93
N LYS A 483 -18.29 15.54 -11.48
CA LYS A 483 -17.13 14.76 -11.91
C LYS A 483 -16.87 14.97 -13.39
N ILE A 484 -15.63 15.26 -13.74
CA ILE A 484 -15.11 15.36 -15.10
C ILE A 484 -14.15 14.20 -15.32
N VAL A 485 -14.31 13.50 -16.42
CA VAL A 485 -13.34 12.49 -16.84
C VAL A 485 -12.80 12.89 -18.19
N PHE A 486 -11.50 13.17 -18.26
CA PHE A 486 -10.81 13.45 -19.51
C PHE A 486 -10.32 12.14 -20.11
N ASN A 487 -10.66 11.93 -21.37
CA ASN A 487 -10.27 10.76 -22.13
C ASN A 487 -9.24 11.19 -23.17
N GLN A 488 -8.02 10.69 -23.01
CA GLN A 488 -7.03 10.76 -24.07
C GLN A 488 -7.45 9.81 -25.18
N MET A 489 -7.65 10.34 -26.38
CA MET A 489 -7.84 9.57 -27.60
C MET A 489 -6.59 9.73 -28.45
N ALA A 490 -5.83 8.66 -28.62
CA ALA A 490 -4.77 8.69 -29.62
C ALA A 490 -5.37 8.81 -31.03
N ASP A 491 -4.68 9.52 -31.92
CA ASP A 491 -5.02 9.54 -33.35
C ASP A 491 -4.80 8.11 -33.89
N PRO A 492 -5.79 7.40 -34.46
CA PRO A 492 -5.56 6.06 -34.99
C PRO A 492 -4.52 6.00 -36.10
N ASP A 493 -4.25 7.13 -36.76
CA ASP A 493 -3.19 7.26 -37.76
C ASP A 493 -1.79 7.40 -37.13
N SER A 494 -1.67 7.34 -35.79
CA SER A 494 -0.40 7.36 -35.05
C SER A 494 0.30 6.00 -35.03
N VAL A 495 -0.35 4.94 -35.51
CA VAL A 495 0.23 3.59 -35.57
C VAL A 495 0.20 3.00 -36.96
N GLN A 496 1.23 2.23 -37.27
CA GLN A 496 1.27 1.31 -38.41
C GLN A 496 1.03 -0.11 -37.92
N VAL A 497 0.11 -0.82 -38.57
CA VAL A 497 -0.30 -2.18 -38.18
C VAL A 497 0.07 -3.19 -39.26
N THR A 498 0.60 -4.33 -38.84
CA THR A 498 0.79 -5.52 -39.67
C THR A 498 0.16 -6.73 -38.98
N ILE A 499 -0.58 -7.54 -39.72
CA ILE A 499 -1.14 -8.81 -39.26
C ILE A 499 -0.82 -9.92 -40.27
N SER A 500 -0.44 -11.10 -39.80
CA SER A 500 -0.12 -12.26 -40.65
C SER A 500 -0.48 -13.58 -40.00
N PHE A 501 -0.83 -14.59 -40.78
CA PHE A 501 -1.00 -15.96 -40.27
C PHE A 501 0.31 -16.49 -39.70
N ARG A 502 0.26 -17.10 -38.52
CA ARG A 502 1.46 -17.68 -37.88
C ARG A 502 2.00 -18.86 -38.68
N ASP A 503 1.12 -19.69 -39.22
CA ASP A 503 1.46 -20.90 -39.98
C ASP A 503 1.41 -20.70 -41.50
N GLY A 504 1.20 -19.46 -41.97
CA GLY A 504 1.28 -19.11 -43.39
C GLY A 504 0.15 -19.67 -44.27
N ARG A 505 -0.88 -20.31 -43.68
CA ARG A 505 -2.06 -20.79 -44.38
C ARG A 505 -3.29 -19.98 -44.00
N ASN A 506 -4.34 -20.10 -44.81
CA ASN A 506 -5.60 -19.39 -44.59
C ASN A 506 -6.82 -20.33 -44.50
N THR A 507 -6.61 -21.65 -44.53
CA THR A 507 -7.69 -22.65 -44.49
C THR A 507 -7.56 -23.53 -43.25
N TYR A 508 -8.66 -23.66 -42.50
CA TYR A 508 -8.70 -24.31 -41.18
C TYR A 508 -9.96 -25.17 -41.03
N ALA A 509 -9.94 -26.15 -40.14
CA ALA A 509 -11.12 -26.95 -39.81
C ALA A 509 -12.08 -26.20 -38.86
N VAL A 510 -13.37 -26.55 -38.84
CA VAL A 510 -14.30 -26.08 -37.80
C VAL A 510 -13.75 -26.43 -36.40
N GLY A 511 -13.70 -25.44 -35.50
CA GLY A 511 -13.15 -25.57 -34.15
C GLY A 511 -11.63 -25.47 -34.08
N GLU A 512 -10.92 -25.48 -35.21
CA GLU A 512 -9.48 -25.23 -35.25
C GLU A 512 -9.17 -23.76 -34.94
N LYS A 513 -8.18 -23.52 -34.08
CA LYS A 513 -7.77 -22.17 -33.69
C LYS A 513 -6.86 -21.57 -34.76
N VAL A 514 -7.29 -20.43 -35.32
CA VAL A 514 -6.55 -19.63 -36.28
C VAL A 514 -5.61 -18.69 -35.53
N PHE A 515 -4.30 -18.94 -35.60
CA PHE A 515 -3.28 -18.12 -34.94
C PHE A 515 -2.69 -17.07 -35.89
N VAL A 516 -2.57 -15.84 -35.40
CA VAL A 516 -2.03 -14.70 -36.14
C VAL A 516 -0.94 -14.00 -35.31
N SER A 517 0.06 -13.47 -36.02
CA SER A 517 1.03 -12.54 -35.47
C SER A 517 0.59 -11.11 -35.77
N MET A 518 0.55 -10.28 -34.75
CA MET A 518 0.16 -8.87 -34.82
C MET A 518 1.35 -8.00 -34.46
N GLN A 519 1.56 -6.95 -35.25
CA GLN A 519 2.58 -5.92 -35.00
C GLN A 519 1.93 -4.55 -35.08
N VAL A 520 2.17 -3.72 -34.06
CA VAL A 520 1.67 -2.33 -34.01
C VAL A 520 2.84 -1.42 -33.70
N THR A 521 3.22 -0.58 -34.66
CA THR A 521 4.34 0.36 -34.53
C THR A 521 3.81 1.76 -34.31
N ASN A 522 4.22 2.42 -33.23
CA ASN A 522 3.97 3.85 -33.06
C ASN A 522 4.88 4.64 -34.00
N ILE A 523 4.30 5.36 -34.95
CA ILE A 523 5.01 6.14 -35.97
C ILE A 523 5.09 7.64 -35.63
N THR A 524 4.74 8.00 -34.40
CA THR A 524 4.78 9.39 -33.90
C THR A 524 5.90 9.59 -32.89
N ALA A 525 6.18 10.85 -32.57
CA ALA A 525 7.15 11.25 -31.56
C ALA A 525 6.61 11.17 -30.11
N GLU A 526 5.32 10.89 -29.95
CA GLU A 526 4.64 10.89 -28.65
C GLU A 526 4.14 9.47 -28.32
N PRO A 527 4.04 9.09 -27.04
CA PRO A 527 3.46 7.80 -26.65
C PRO A 527 2.01 7.66 -27.12
N VAL A 528 1.64 6.46 -27.58
CA VAL A 528 0.29 6.14 -28.06
C VAL A 528 -0.40 5.20 -27.06
N PRO A 529 -1.30 5.70 -26.22
CA PRO A 529 -2.09 4.86 -25.33
C PRO A 529 -3.21 4.14 -26.10
N PHE A 530 -3.58 2.95 -25.64
CA PHE A 530 -4.78 2.23 -26.10
C PHE A 530 -5.41 1.45 -24.95
N GLY A 531 -6.74 1.36 -24.95
CA GLY A 531 -7.51 0.66 -23.92
C GLY A 531 -7.64 -0.83 -24.21
N ILE A 532 -7.97 -1.21 -25.44
CA ILE A 532 -8.15 -2.60 -25.85
C ILE A 532 -7.57 -2.80 -27.25
N LEU A 533 -6.83 -3.89 -27.46
CA LEU A 533 -6.36 -4.37 -28.75
C LEU A 533 -6.82 -5.82 -28.91
N GLY A 534 -7.38 -6.17 -30.07
CA GLY A 534 -7.87 -7.51 -30.30
C GLY A 534 -8.23 -7.82 -31.74
N LEU A 535 -8.70 -9.04 -31.94
CA LEU A 535 -9.09 -9.59 -33.23
C LEU A 535 -10.59 -9.49 -33.44
N LEU A 536 -11.01 -8.87 -34.55
CA LEU A 536 -12.41 -8.76 -34.97
C LEU A 536 -12.64 -9.57 -36.24
N THR A 537 -13.70 -10.37 -36.24
CA THR A 537 -14.14 -11.11 -37.43
C THR A 537 -15.24 -10.35 -38.19
N SER A 538 -15.41 -10.64 -39.48
CA SER A 538 -16.56 -10.15 -40.27
C SER A 538 -17.92 -10.62 -39.74
N ALA A 539 -17.95 -11.67 -38.92
CA ALA A 539 -19.16 -12.14 -38.24
C ALA A 539 -19.46 -11.37 -36.94
N GLY A 540 -18.63 -10.40 -36.57
CA GLY A 540 -18.79 -9.58 -35.37
C GLY A 540 -18.22 -10.19 -34.08
N GLN A 541 -17.65 -11.40 -34.14
CA GLN A 541 -16.91 -11.97 -33.00
C GLN A 541 -15.63 -11.16 -32.75
N PHE A 542 -15.44 -10.74 -31.50
CA PHE A 542 -14.26 -10.01 -31.04
C PHE A 542 -13.53 -10.80 -29.95
N GLN A 543 -12.20 -10.88 -30.04
CA GLN A 543 -11.33 -11.50 -29.04
C GLN A 543 -10.32 -10.45 -28.55
N THR A 544 -10.34 -10.14 -27.25
CA THR A 544 -9.33 -9.28 -26.64
C THR A 544 -8.00 -10.01 -26.57
N SER A 545 -6.95 -9.39 -27.10
CA SER A 545 -5.57 -9.91 -27.07
C SER A 545 -4.71 -9.17 -26.05
N TRP A 546 -4.94 -7.87 -25.86
CA TRP A 546 -4.24 -7.03 -24.90
C TRP A 546 -5.11 -5.87 -24.43
N ASP A 547 -4.86 -5.33 -23.24
CA ASP A 547 -5.55 -4.15 -22.73
C ASP A 547 -4.64 -3.22 -21.90
N ASN A 548 -5.06 -1.96 -21.74
CA ASN A 548 -4.39 -0.90 -20.97
C ASN A 548 -2.90 -0.73 -21.32
N GLY A 549 -2.58 -0.60 -22.61
CA GLY A 549 -1.21 -0.50 -23.10
C GLY A 549 -0.80 0.91 -23.54
N ILE A 550 0.50 1.13 -23.61
CA ILE A 550 1.12 2.31 -24.24
C ILE A 550 2.19 1.80 -25.20
N ILE A 551 2.17 2.30 -26.44
CA ILE A 551 3.23 2.05 -27.42
C ILE A 551 4.13 3.27 -27.44
N GLN A 552 5.37 3.13 -26.99
CA GLN A 552 6.33 4.24 -26.93
C GLN A 552 6.72 4.74 -28.34
N PRO A 553 7.18 5.99 -28.49
CA PRO A 553 7.63 6.52 -29.78
C PRO A 553 8.60 5.58 -30.51
N GLY A 554 8.31 5.26 -31.77
CA GLY A 554 9.12 4.35 -32.59
C GLY A 554 9.09 2.87 -32.17
N GLN A 555 8.40 2.51 -31.09
CA GLN A 555 8.31 1.12 -30.62
C GLN A 555 7.35 0.31 -31.48
N THR A 556 7.71 -0.95 -31.75
CA THR A 556 6.80 -1.97 -32.29
C THR A 556 6.35 -2.92 -31.19
N PHE A 557 5.06 -2.87 -30.85
CA PHE A 557 4.38 -3.90 -30.07
C PHE A 557 4.17 -5.15 -30.93
N ARG A 558 4.50 -6.34 -30.40
CA ARG A 558 4.36 -7.63 -31.09
C ARG A 558 3.61 -8.59 -30.20
N HIS A 559 2.61 -9.27 -30.74
CA HIS A 559 1.81 -10.26 -30.00
C HIS A 559 1.28 -11.35 -30.92
N GLU A 560 1.14 -12.57 -30.40
CA GLU A 560 0.46 -13.67 -31.08
C GLU A 560 -0.82 -14.02 -30.36
N ASP A 561 -1.92 -14.13 -31.10
CA ASP A 561 -3.20 -14.56 -30.56
C ASP A 561 -3.96 -15.38 -31.61
N GLY A 562 -5.08 -15.96 -31.24
CA GLY A 562 -5.95 -16.64 -32.20
C GLY A 562 -7.36 -16.82 -31.71
N LEU A 563 -8.24 -17.17 -32.64
CA LEU A 563 -9.64 -17.50 -32.37
C LEU A 563 -10.05 -18.78 -33.11
N ALA A 564 -11.05 -19.48 -32.60
CA ALA A 564 -11.66 -20.61 -33.29
C ALA A 564 -13.01 -20.20 -33.86
N PHE A 565 -13.36 -20.80 -35.00
CA PHE A 565 -14.64 -20.60 -35.68
C PHE A 565 -15.52 -21.84 -35.49
N ASN A 566 -16.79 -21.64 -35.14
CA ASN A 566 -17.72 -22.73 -34.84
C ASN A 566 -18.56 -23.17 -36.04
N ALA A 567 -18.40 -22.53 -37.20
CA ALA A 567 -19.12 -22.86 -38.42
C ALA A 567 -18.20 -22.72 -39.66
N PRO A 568 -18.38 -23.57 -40.69
CA PRO A 568 -17.65 -23.43 -41.94
C PRO A 568 -18.06 -22.14 -42.66
N GLY A 569 -17.15 -21.55 -43.41
CA GLY A 569 -17.39 -20.28 -44.12
C GLY A 569 -16.12 -19.50 -44.46
N ALA A 570 -16.30 -18.39 -45.17
CA ALA A 570 -15.24 -17.42 -45.42
C ALA A 570 -15.41 -16.22 -44.48
N TYR A 571 -14.35 -15.87 -43.75
CA TYR A 571 -14.33 -14.80 -42.77
C TYR A 571 -13.21 -13.81 -43.08
N LYS A 572 -13.43 -12.53 -42.78
CA LYS A 572 -12.34 -11.55 -42.64
C LYS A 572 -11.92 -11.50 -41.18
N LEU A 573 -10.61 -11.54 -40.93
CA LEU A 573 -10.01 -11.38 -39.61
C LEU A 573 -9.17 -10.11 -39.59
N GLN A 574 -9.48 -9.19 -38.68
CA GLN A 574 -8.88 -7.85 -38.63
C GLN A 574 -8.31 -7.56 -37.26
N LEU A 575 -7.23 -6.76 -37.22
CA LEU A 575 -6.85 -6.10 -35.98
C LEU A 575 -7.79 -4.92 -35.72
N SER A 576 -8.29 -4.83 -34.50
CA SER A 576 -9.10 -3.71 -34.03
C SER A 576 -8.51 -3.18 -32.73
N ILE A 577 -8.27 -1.86 -32.67
CA ILE A 577 -7.69 -1.19 -31.51
C ILE A 577 -8.65 -0.09 -31.06
N CYS A 578 -8.95 -0.06 -29.77
CA CYS A 578 -9.64 1.04 -29.13
C CYS A 578 -8.61 1.98 -28.50
N PHE A 579 -8.51 3.20 -29.01
CA PHE A 579 -7.57 4.23 -28.55
C PHE A 579 -8.09 5.09 -27.39
N SER A 580 -9.21 4.68 -26.80
CA SER A 580 -9.77 5.25 -25.57
C SER A 580 -9.35 4.40 -24.35
N ARG A 581 -9.75 4.80 -23.14
CA ARG A 581 -9.55 3.99 -21.92
C ARG A 581 -10.36 2.69 -21.99
N LYS A 582 -9.89 1.62 -21.34
CA LYS A 582 -10.54 0.29 -21.37
C LYS A 582 -12.01 0.33 -20.97
N ASP A 583 -12.37 1.08 -19.94
CA ASP A 583 -13.77 1.25 -19.50
C ASP A 583 -14.66 1.89 -20.58
N ALA A 584 -14.14 2.91 -21.28
CA ALA A 584 -14.82 3.53 -22.42
C ALA A 584 -14.94 2.56 -23.61
N CYS A 585 -13.90 1.75 -23.86
CA CYS A 585 -13.91 0.73 -24.91
C CYS A 585 -14.94 -0.38 -24.69
N LEU A 586 -15.23 -0.71 -23.43
CA LEU A 586 -16.22 -1.73 -23.06
C LEU A 586 -17.65 -1.19 -23.06
N SER A 587 -17.83 0.11 -22.87
CA SER A 587 -19.15 0.75 -22.72
C SER A 587 -19.64 1.46 -23.99
N SER A 588 -18.75 1.72 -24.95
CA SER A 588 -19.08 2.44 -26.18
C SER A 588 -18.31 1.93 -27.39
N ASN A 589 -18.82 2.20 -28.58
CA ASN A 589 -18.10 2.00 -29.84
C ASN A 589 -17.15 3.17 -30.17
N GLU A 590 -17.00 4.15 -29.28
CA GLU A 590 -16.10 5.29 -29.50
C GLU A 590 -14.63 4.86 -29.33
N GLY A 591 -13.74 5.48 -30.11
CA GLY A 591 -12.30 5.21 -30.05
C GLY A 591 -11.84 3.94 -30.78
N TRP A 592 -12.75 3.11 -31.28
CA TRP A 592 -12.41 1.90 -32.03
C TRP A 592 -11.99 2.21 -33.47
N LYS A 593 -10.82 1.69 -33.86
CA LYS A 593 -10.34 1.66 -35.24
C LYS A 593 -10.12 0.22 -35.68
N ARG A 594 -10.71 -0.13 -36.82
CA ARG A 594 -10.44 -1.37 -37.55
C ARG A 594 -9.35 -1.09 -38.58
N PHE A 595 -8.33 -1.94 -38.62
CA PHE A 595 -7.23 -1.81 -39.57
C PHE A 595 -7.46 -2.71 -40.78
N GLU A 596 -7.28 -2.12 -41.96
CA GLU A 596 -7.48 -2.78 -43.25
C GLU A 596 -6.17 -2.75 -44.07
N PRO A 597 -5.92 -3.77 -44.92
CA PRO A 597 -6.76 -4.94 -45.14
C PRO A 597 -6.60 -6.01 -44.02
N GLY A 598 -7.70 -6.65 -43.63
CA GLY A 598 -7.66 -7.86 -42.81
C GLY A 598 -7.20 -9.12 -43.57
N LEU A 599 -7.01 -10.22 -42.84
CA LEU A 599 -6.72 -11.55 -43.37
C LEU A 599 -7.99 -12.27 -43.82
N ASP A 600 -7.95 -12.94 -44.96
CA ASP A 600 -9.03 -13.82 -45.41
C ASP A 600 -8.85 -15.22 -44.82
N VAL A 601 -9.86 -15.73 -44.13
CA VAL A 601 -9.86 -17.04 -43.45
C VAL A 601 -10.96 -17.92 -44.04
N VAL A 602 -10.63 -19.15 -44.40
CA VAL A 602 -11.56 -20.17 -44.88
C VAL A 602 -11.67 -21.29 -43.85
N VAL A 603 -12.87 -21.59 -43.40
CA VAL A 603 -13.16 -22.66 -42.43
C VAL A 603 -13.99 -23.74 -43.11
N GLN A 604 -13.55 -25.00 -43.04
CA GLN A 604 -14.18 -26.15 -43.71
C GLN A 604 -14.51 -27.29 -42.76
#